data_AF-A0A3P1SIG9-F1
#
_entry.id   AF-A0A3P1SIG9-F1
#
_cell.length_a   1.000
_cell.length_b   1.000
_cell.length_c   1.000
_cell.angle_alpha   90.00
_cell.angle_beta   90.00
_cell.angle_gamma   90.00
#
_symmetry.space_group_name_H-M   'P 1'
#
loop_
_entity.id
_entity.type
_entity.pdbx_description
1 polymer ?
#
loop_
_entity_poly.entity_id
_entity_poly.type
_entity_poly.pdbx_seq_one_letter_code
_entity_poly.pdbx_strand_id
1 'polypeptide(L)'
;MDVRMMKNIFFSRHYGLCFISNPKVACSTIKHSLLDGCYEGNVHDSASFELPKDSDTPLFALTRNPFSRALSGYKNKVGPNQDDNVWVPFCEKYKLDSNKGISFLDFLKVLSSDKNVSEIDEHFRPQYLNLHRDHIKPEFIGRIERMVDVVSFLSEYGVSFETQSAHKTNASLIYKDIITEEEAELIVNIYSADFEEYGYSKDVKSDFIPESIRQTQETSIYYKAFAITNLFDLSVDELRSLAISKESGNSEASFNLMYQAFLKRPHGPLINKKMSRFSKLNPEWKKLYDIENE
;
A
#
# COMPACT_ATOMS: atom_id res chain seq x y z
N MET A 1 7.59 8.57 4.26
CA MET A 1 6.16 8.69 3.88
C MET A 1 6.05 8.38 2.40
N ASP A 2 5.70 7.13 2.12
CA ASP A 2 5.92 6.45 0.84
C ASP A 2 5.00 6.94 -0.27
N VAL A 3 5.55 7.52 -1.33
CA VAL A 3 4.79 7.95 -2.52
C VAL A 3 5.22 7.18 -3.76
N ARG A 4 5.83 5.98 -3.56
CA ARG A 4 5.91 4.95 -4.60
C ARG A 4 4.52 4.83 -5.21
N MET A 5 4.45 5.12 -6.52
CA MET A 5 3.22 5.38 -7.26
C MET A 5 2.05 4.59 -6.68
N MET A 6 0.88 5.23 -6.55
CA MET A 6 -0.43 4.67 -6.17
C MET A 6 -0.95 3.56 -7.14
N LYS A 7 -0.02 2.76 -7.69
CA LYS A 7 -0.15 1.58 -8.54
C LYS A 7 -0.85 0.41 -7.86
N ASN A 8 -0.87 0.38 -6.53
CA ASN A 8 -1.64 -0.63 -5.79
C ASN A 8 -3.13 -0.26 -5.68
N ILE A 9 -3.58 0.82 -6.32
CA ILE A 9 -5.00 1.18 -6.42
C ILE A 9 -5.54 0.67 -7.74
N PHE A 10 -6.57 -0.17 -7.66
CA PHE A 10 -7.16 -0.86 -8.78
C PHE A 10 -8.59 -0.41 -8.98
N PHE A 11 -8.91 0.10 -10.16
CA PHE A 11 -10.26 0.48 -10.55
C PHE A 11 -10.95 -0.69 -11.25
N SER A 12 -12.09 -1.14 -10.71
CA SER A 12 -13.00 -2.05 -11.39
C SER A 12 -14.05 -1.25 -12.13
N ARG A 13 -13.93 -1.21 -13.46
CA ARG A 13 -14.88 -0.50 -14.34
C ARG A 13 -16.29 -1.07 -14.27
N HIS A 14 -16.43 -2.39 -14.08
CA HIS A 14 -17.72 -3.04 -14.01
C HIS A 14 -18.53 -2.56 -12.79
N TYR A 15 -17.86 -2.45 -11.64
CA TYR A 15 -18.49 -2.09 -10.37
C TYR A 15 -18.40 -0.60 -10.01
N GLY A 16 -17.61 0.18 -10.74
CA GLY A 16 -17.39 1.60 -10.40
C GLY A 16 -16.74 1.78 -9.03
N LEU A 17 -15.78 0.92 -8.69
CA LEU A 17 -15.18 0.83 -7.35
C LEU A 17 -13.66 0.72 -7.42
N CYS A 18 -12.96 1.43 -6.54
CA CYS A 18 -11.50 1.40 -6.42
C CYS A 18 -11.04 0.61 -5.19
N PHE A 19 -10.17 -0.38 -5.38
CA PHE A 19 -9.56 -1.16 -4.30
C PHE A 19 -8.11 -0.76 -4.08
N ILE A 20 -7.78 -0.33 -2.86
CA ILE A 20 -6.39 -0.12 -2.43
C ILE A 20 -5.84 -1.44 -1.90
N SER A 21 -5.03 -2.10 -2.71
CA SER A 21 -4.45 -3.40 -2.36
C SER A 21 -3.38 -3.26 -1.28
N ASN A 22 -3.63 -3.93 -0.16
CA ASN A 22 -2.72 -4.00 0.99
C ASN A 22 -2.27 -5.45 1.20
N PRO A 23 -1.02 -5.82 0.84
CA PRO A 23 -0.59 -7.21 0.92
C PRO A 23 -0.88 -7.88 2.27
N LYS A 24 -1.17 -9.20 2.19
CA LYS A 24 -1.45 -10.10 3.32
C LYS A 24 -2.82 -9.92 4.01
N VAL A 25 -3.77 -9.24 3.35
CA VAL A 25 -5.18 -9.08 3.80
C VAL A 25 -6.21 -9.80 2.89
N ALA A 26 -5.81 -10.91 2.25
CA ALA A 26 -6.63 -11.63 1.26
C ALA A 26 -6.90 -10.86 -0.05
N CYS A 27 -5.96 -10.02 -0.49
CA CYS A 27 -6.07 -9.26 -1.74
C CYS A 27 -6.41 -10.10 -2.96
N SER A 28 -5.84 -11.31 -3.11
CA SER A 28 -6.11 -12.16 -4.28
C SER A 28 -7.59 -12.49 -4.41
N THR A 29 -8.25 -12.85 -3.30
CA THR A 29 -9.68 -13.15 -3.25
C THR A 29 -10.54 -11.94 -3.61
N ILE A 30 -10.20 -10.76 -3.07
CA ILE A 30 -10.89 -9.51 -3.39
C ILE A 30 -10.72 -9.17 -4.88
N LYS A 31 -9.50 -9.25 -5.42
CA LYS A 31 -9.22 -9.00 -6.83
C LYS A 31 -9.98 -9.94 -7.74
N HIS A 32 -10.03 -11.24 -7.44
CA HIS A 32 -10.86 -12.19 -8.20
C HIS A 32 -12.34 -11.78 -8.20
N SER A 33 -12.87 -11.40 -7.05
CA SER A 33 -14.28 -10.97 -6.94
C SER A 33 -14.55 -9.68 -7.75
N LEU A 34 -13.59 -8.76 -7.82
CA LEU A 34 -13.70 -7.53 -8.61
C LEU A 34 -13.54 -7.73 -10.13
N LEU A 35 -13.09 -8.92 -10.56
CA LEU A 35 -12.96 -9.35 -11.95
C LEU A 35 -14.03 -10.39 -12.32
N ASP A 36 -15.18 -10.38 -11.63
CA ASP A 36 -16.34 -11.23 -11.85
C ASP A 36 -16.08 -12.74 -11.71
N GLY A 37 -15.01 -13.16 -11.01
CA GLY A 37 -14.67 -14.57 -10.81
C GLY A 37 -14.26 -15.35 -12.08
N CYS A 38 -14.55 -14.79 -13.26
CA CYS A 38 -14.38 -15.41 -14.58
C CYS A 38 -13.01 -15.09 -15.23
N TYR A 39 -12.16 -14.32 -14.55
CA TYR A 39 -10.82 -14.02 -15.06
C TYR A 39 -9.88 -15.21 -14.87
N GLU A 40 -9.53 -15.87 -15.98
CA GLU A 40 -8.60 -17.01 -16.01
C GLU A 40 -7.11 -16.61 -15.93
N GLY A 41 -6.81 -15.31 -15.89
CA GLY A 41 -5.44 -14.78 -15.80
C GLY A 41 -4.91 -14.65 -14.36
N ASN A 42 -3.65 -14.24 -14.21
CA ASN A 42 -3.04 -14.01 -12.91
C ASN A 42 -3.56 -12.68 -12.31
N VAL A 43 -4.30 -12.73 -11.20
CA VAL A 43 -4.83 -11.54 -10.50
C VAL A 43 -3.78 -10.63 -9.87
N HIS A 44 -2.53 -11.08 -9.82
CA HIS A 44 -1.40 -10.26 -9.42
C HIS A 44 -0.82 -9.46 -10.59
N ASP A 45 -1.23 -9.75 -11.84
CA ASP A 45 -0.88 -8.92 -12.97
C ASP A 45 -1.67 -7.60 -12.90
N SER A 46 -0.93 -6.50 -12.68
CA SER A 46 -1.48 -5.15 -12.61
C SER A 46 -2.15 -4.71 -13.91
N ALA A 47 -1.87 -5.37 -15.04
CA ALA A 47 -2.56 -5.13 -16.31
C ALA A 47 -4.06 -5.52 -16.26
N SER A 48 -4.46 -6.31 -15.28
CA SER A 48 -5.86 -6.78 -15.13
C SER A 48 -6.80 -5.70 -14.61
N PHE A 49 -6.27 -4.59 -14.09
CA PHE A 49 -7.06 -3.49 -13.53
C PHE A 49 -6.63 -2.15 -14.12
N GLU A 50 -7.61 -1.27 -14.32
CA GLU A 50 -7.33 0.12 -14.66
C GLU A 50 -6.85 0.89 -13.41
N LEU A 51 -6.13 1.99 -13.60
CA LEU A 51 -5.88 2.95 -12.53
C LEU A 51 -7.08 3.92 -12.41
N PRO A 52 -7.32 4.49 -11.23
CA PRO A 52 -8.34 5.53 -11.05
C PRO A 52 -8.16 6.70 -12.02
N LYS A 53 -9.27 7.17 -12.60
CA LYS A 53 -9.32 8.30 -13.54
C LYS A 53 -10.02 9.53 -12.96
N ASP A 54 -10.61 9.42 -11.79
CA ASP A 54 -11.20 10.51 -11.03
C ASP A 54 -10.98 10.31 -9.53
N SER A 55 -11.37 11.29 -8.72
CA SER A 55 -11.24 11.25 -7.27
C SER A 55 -12.51 10.92 -6.51
N ASP A 56 -13.61 10.75 -7.23
CA ASP A 56 -14.96 10.68 -6.68
C ASP A 56 -15.47 9.24 -6.64
N THR A 57 -14.88 8.36 -7.46
CA THR A 57 -15.06 6.92 -7.41
C THR A 57 -14.75 6.41 -5.99
N PRO A 58 -15.68 5.66 -5.37
CA PRO A 58 -15.47 5.12 -4.02
C PRO A 58 -14.23 4.25 -3.92
N LEU A 59 -13.41 4.51 -2.90
CA LEU A 59 -12.22 3.78 -2.54
C LEU A 59 -12.51 2.92 -1.32
N PHE A 60 -12.05 1.68 -1.35
CA PHE A 60 -12.04 0.81 -0.19
C PHE A 60 -10.71 0.09 -0.01
N ALA A 61 -10.43 -0.31 1.21
CA ALA A 61 -9.25 -1.07 1.57
C ALA A 61 -9.58 -2.11 2.65
N LEU A 62 -8.68 -3.07 2.83
CA LEU A 62 -8.74 -4.02 3.93
C LEU A 62 -7.48 -3.91 4.78
N THR A 63 -7.65 -4.15 6.06
CA THR A 63 -6.55 -4.26 7.04
C THR A 63 -6.63 -5.59 7.77
N ARG A 64 -5.55 -5.93 8.45
CA ARG A 64 -5.41 -7.11 9.30
C ARG A 64 -4.71 -6.74 10.60
N ASN A 65 -4.97 -7.50 11.66
CA ASN A 65 -4.22 -7.38 12.90
C ASN A 65 -2.69 -7.42 12.63
N PRO A 66 -1.91 -6.41 13.08
CA PRO A 66 -0.49 -6.32 12.74
C PRO A 66 0.34 -7.54 13.17
N PHE A 67 0.03 -8.20 14.30
CA PHE A 67 0.71 -9.44 14.72
C PHE A 67 0.50 -10.56 13.71
N SER A 68 -0.77 -10.78 13.33
CA SER A 68 -1.13 -11.81 12.35
C SER A 68 -0.55 -11.51 10.97
N ARG A 69 -0.51 -10.23 10.57
CA ARG A 69 0.05 -9.78 9.31
C ARG A 69 1.56 -10.00 9.26
N ALA A 70 2.30 -9.60 10.28
CA ALA A 70 3.76 -9.78 10.36
C ALA A 70 4.14 -11.27 10.21
N LEU A 71 3.47 -12.15 10.96
CA LEU A 71 3.70 -13.60 10.88
C LEU A 71 3.33 -14.17 9.51
N SER A 72 2.22 -13.71 8.91
CA SER A 72 1.79 -14.13 7.58
C SER A 72 2.76 -13.68 6.48
N GLY A 73 3.33 -12.48 6.61
CA GLY A 73 4.38 -11.97 5.73
C GLY A 73 5.63 -12.85 5.81
N TYR A 74 6.18 -13.01 7.01
CA TYR A 74 7.36 -13.85 7.25
C TYR A 74 7.20 -15.26 6.67
N LYS A 75 6.14 -15.99 7.08
CA LYS A 75 5.92 -17.38 6.65
C LYS A 75 5.76 -17.57 5.14
N ASN A 76 5.36 -16.53 4.41
CA ASN A 76 5.08 -16.62 2.99
C ASN A 76 6.21 -16.09 2.11
N LYS A 77 7.06 -15.19 2.63
CA LYS A 77 8.01 -14.43 1.82
C LYS A 77 9.46 -14.55 2.29
N VAL A 78 9.71 -15.08 3.48
CA VAL A 78 11.06 -15.10 4.08
C VAL A 78 11.64 -16.52 4.09
N GLY A 79 12.83 -16.65 3.50
CA GLY A 79 13.62 -17.88 3.48
C GLY A 79 13.77 -18.52 2.09
N PRO A 80 14.69 -19.48 1.96
CA PRO A 80 14.95 -20.15 0.69
C PRO A 80 13.72 -20.93 0.23
N ASN A 81 13.42 -20.85 -1.07
CA ASN A 81 12.25 -21.47 -1.71
C ASN A 81 10.88 -20.87 -1.32
N GLN A 82 10.84 -19.65 -0.79
CA GLN A 82 9.59 -18.91 -0.62
C GLN A 82 9.27 -18.10 -1.88
N ASP A 83 9.47 -16.78 -1.85
CA ASP A 83 9.29 -15.90 -3.01
C ASP A 83 10.59 -15.16 -3.27
N ASP A 84 11.34 -15.61 -4.28
CA ASP A 84 12.64 -15.04 -4.62
C ASP A 84 12.54 -13.56 -5.01
N ASN A 85 11.39 -13.10 -5.52
CA ASN A 85 11.18 -11.69 -5.86
C ASN A 85 11.06 -10.80 -4.61
N VAL A 86 10.86 -11.38 -3.43
CA VAL A 86 10.79 -10.66 -2.16
C VAL A 86 12.01 -10.99 -1.29
N TRP A 87 12.36 -12.27 -1.17
CA TRP A 87 13.43 -12.74 -0.28
C TRP A 87 14.82 -12.29 -0.74
N VAL A 88 15.13 -12.37 -2.04
CA VAL A 88 16.46 -11.99 -2.55
C VAL A 88 16.69 -10.48 -2.41
N PRO A 89 15.78 -9.58 -2.86
CA PRO A 89 15.96 -8.14 -2.63
C PRO A 89 16.01 -7.76 -1.14
N PHE A 90 15.23 -8.45 -0.29
CA PHE A 90 15.33 -8.27 1.16
C PHE A 90 16.74 -8.60 1.67
N CYS A 91 17.31 -9.74 1.26
CA CYS A 91 18.66 -10.13 1.64
C CYS A 91 19.71 -9.13 1.15
N GLU A 92 19.60 -8.66 -0.09
CA GLU A 92 20.52 -7.66 -0.65
C GLU A 92 20.47 -6.35 0.14
N LYS A 93 19.26 -5.84 0.43
CA LYS A 93 19.06 -4.61 1.21
C LYS A 93 19.69 -4.71 2.60
N TYR A 94 19.54 -5.84 3.27
CA TYR A 94 19.99 -6.03 4.65
C TYR A 94 21.31 -6.81 4.79
N LYS A 95 22.01 -7.09 3.68
CA LYS A 95 23.29 -7.81 3.63
C LYS A 95 23.24 -9.20 4.29
N LEU A 96 22.16 -9.95 4.03
CA LEU A 96 21.95 -11.31 4.50
C LEU A 96 22.30 -12.34 3.41
N ASP A 97 22.56 -13.58 3.81
CA ASP A 97 22.80 -14.70 2.87
C ASP A 97 21.45 -15.27 2.39
N SER A 98 21.10 -15.03 1.13
CA SER A 98 19.82 -15.45 0.54
C SER A 98 19.64 -16.97 0.46
N ASN A 99 20.73 -17.76 0.55
CA ASN A 99 20.66 -19.22 0.57
C ASN A 99 20.25 -19.77 1.95
N LYS A 100 20.17 -18.93 2.98
CA LYS A 100 19.81 -19.32 4.34
C LYS A 100 18.51 -18.65 4.76
N GLY A 101 17.71 -19.31 5.58
CA GLY A 101 16.61 -18.64 6.28
C GLY A 101 17.11 -17.88 7.51
N ILE A 102 16.31 -16.94 8.00
CA ILE A 102 16.50 -16.29 9.30
C ILE A 102 15.31 -16.62 10.21
N SER A 103 15.51 -16.55 11.54
CA SER A 103 14.41 -16.74 12.48
C SER A 103 13.38 -15.60 12.38
N PHE A 104 12.17 -15.80 12.92
CA PHE A 104 11.17 -14.74 12.94
C PHE A 104 11.62 -13.54 13.79
N LEU A 105 12.25 -13.80 14.93
CA LEU A 105 12.85 -12.77 15.77
C LEU A 105 13.94 -11.97 15.04
N ASP A 106 14.86 -12.63 14.33
CA ASP A 106 15.91 -11.94 13.56
C ASP A 106 15.32 -11.09 12.43
N PHE A 107 14.30 -11.62 11.75
CA PHE A 107 13.55 -10.86 10.75
C PHE A 107 12.92 -9.58 11.34
N LEU A 108 12.27 -9.67 12.51
CA LEU A 108 11.71 -8.51 13.20
C LEU A 108 12.79 -7.52 13.64
N LYS A 109 13.94 -8.00 14.14
CA LYS A 109 15.08 -7.14 14.51
C LYS A 109 15.62 -6.36 13.31
N VAL A 110 15.73 -7.02 12.15
CA VAL A 110 16.11 -6.38 10.89
C VAL A 110 15.12 -5.27 10.53
N LEU A 111 13.81 -5.57 10.49
CA LEU A 111 12.79 -4.58 10.18
C LEU A 111 12.76 -3.41 11.16
N SER A 112 12.87 -3.69 12.47
CA SER A 112 12.88 -2.65 13.50
C SER A 112 14.10 -1.74 13.44
N SER A 113 15.18 -2.19 12.80
CA SER A 113 16.40 -1.39 12.61
C SER A 113 16.38 -0.53 11.33
N ASP A 114 15.44 -0.78 10.42
CA ASP A 114 15.31 0.00 9.19
C ASP A 114 14.76 1.40 9.49
N LYS A 115 15.56 2.42 9.19
CA LYS A 115 15.18 3.84 9.37
C LYS A 115 14.29 4.34 8.24
N ASN A 116 14.32 3.68 7.09
CA ASN A 116 13.58 4.03 5.88
C ASN A 116 12.35 3.13 5.77
N VAL A 117 11.39 3.30 6.69
CA VAL A 117 10.18 2.47 6.77
C VAL A 117 9.38 2.49 5.45
N SER A 118 9.43 3.60 4.71
CA SER A 118 8.81 3.74 3.39
C SER A 118 9.56 3.03 2.26
N GLU A 119 10.69 2.39 2.49
CA GLU A 119 11.38 1.55 1.50
C GLU A 119 11.27 0.06 1.81
N ILE A 120 10.66 -0.30 2.94
CA ILE A 120 10.37 -1.70 3.26
C ILE A 120 9.44 -2.27 2.18
N ASP A 121 9.68 -3.52 1.80
CA ASP A 121 8.82 -4.25 0.86
C ASP A 121 7.35 -4.21 1.32
N GLU A 122 6.41 -4.02 0.39
CA GLU A 122 4.98 -3.83 0.69
C GLU A 122 4.34 -4.98 1.50
N HIS A 123 4.92 -6.18 1.46
CA HIS A 123 4.48 -7.34 2.25
C HIS A 123 4.81 -7.22 3.74
N PHE A 124 5.81 -6.41 4.08
CA PHE A 124 6.28 -6.18 5.45
C PHE A 124 6.08 -4.73 5.91
N ARG A 125 5.93 -3.79 4.97
CA ARG A 125 5.69 -2.36 5.25
C ARG A 125 4.42 -2.18 6.09
N PRO A 126 4.38 -1.21 7.02
CA PRO A 126 3.15 -0.86 7.73
C PRO A 126 1.98 -0.56 6.79
N GLN A 127 0.79 -1.00 7.19
CA GLN A 127 -0.43 -0.93 6.37
C GLN A 127 -0.86 0.50 6.10
N TYR A 128 -0.65 1.42 7.05
CA TYR A 128 -0.96 2.83 6.87
C TYR A 128 -0.21 3.48 5.70
N LEU A 129 1.00 3.00 5.40
CA LEU A 129 1.75 3.42 4.23
C LEU A 129 1.20 2.76 2.96
N ASN A 130 0.87 1.46 3.01
CA ASN A 130 0.23 0.76 1.89
C ASN A 130 -1.11 1.39 1.48
N LEU A 131 -1.83 1.97 2.43
CA LEU A 131 -3.12 2.62 2.24
C LEU A 131 -3.01 4.09 1.83
N HIS A 132 -1.78 4.63 1.69
CA HIS A 132 -1.54 6.03 1.34
C HIS A 132 -2.24 7.02 2.29
N ARG A 133 -2.21 6.78 3.61
CA ARG A 133 -3.02 7.53 4.60
C ARG A 133 -2.93 9.06 4.48
N ASP A 134 -1.77 9.57 4.07
CA ASP A 134 -1.51 11.01 3.99
C ASP A 134 -2.15 11.63 2.73
N HIS A 135 -2.71 10.81 1.85
CA HIS A 135 -3.31 11.22 0.59
C HIS A 135 -4.72 10.71 0.39
N ILE A 136 -5.10 9.62 1.06
CA ILE A 136 -6.36 8.93 0.84
C ILE A 136 -6.94 8.51 2.18
N LYS A 137 -8.20 8.89 2.37
CA LYS A 137 -9.11 8.35 3.38
C LYS A 137 -10.22 7.62 2.65
N PRO A 138 -10.19 6.27 2.57
CA PRO A 138 -11.17 5.50 1.83
C PRO A 138 -12.57 5.61 2.46
N GLU A 139 -13.62 5.42 1.65
CA GLU A 139 -15.01 5.34 2.13
C GLU A 139 -15.19 4.16 3.10
N PHE A 140 -14.52 3.05 2.82
CA PHE A 140 -14.60 1.83 3.63
C PHE A 140 -13.23 1.22 3.92
N ILE A 141 -12.98 0.87 5.18
CA ILE A 141 -11.83 0.06 5.60
C ILE A 141 -12.33 -1.19 6.33
N GLY A 142 -12.27 -2.32 5.63
CA GLY A 142 -12.66 -3.62 6.16
C GLY A 142 -11.58 -4.29 7.00
N ARG A 143 -11.99 -5.29 7.79
CA ARG A 143 -11.08 -6.17 8.55
C ARG A 143 -11.12 -7.58 7.97
N ILE A 144 -9.96 -8.20 7.76
CA ILE A 144 -9.94 -9.61 7.36
C ILE A 144 -10.55 -10.53 8.44
N GLU A 145 -10.48 -10.12 9.70
CA GLU A 145 -11.10 -10.81 10.83
C GLU A 145 -12.63 -10.67 10.84
N ARG A 146 -13.18 -9.73 10.04
CA ARG A 146 -14.62 -9.45 9.91
C ARG A 146 -15.09 -9.45 8.46
N MET A 147 -14.78 -10.53 7.73
CA MET A 147 -15.13 -10.63 6.31
C MET A 147 -16.63 -10.44 6.02
N VAL A 148 -17.52 -10.70 6.98
CA VAL A 148 -18.95 -10.43 6.82
C VAL A 148 -19.24 -8.95 6.50
N ASP A 149 -18.53 -8.02 7.14
CA ASP A 149 -18.68 -6.58 6.89
C ASP A 149 -18.19 -6.22 5.49
N VAL A 150 -17.09 -6.85 5.06
CA VAL A 150 -16.51 -6.67 3.72
C VAL A 150 -17.45 -7.17 2.64
N VAL A 151 -18.01 -8.36 2.82
CA VAL A 151 -18.99 -8.95 1.89
C VAL A 151 -20.24 -8.08 1.82
N SER A 152 -20.72 -7.58 2.96
CA SER A 152 -21.86 -6.65 2.99
C SER A 152 -21.56 -5.38 2.20
N PHE A 153 -20.40 -4.75 2.42
CA PHE A 153 -19.98 -3.57 1.66
C PHE A 153 -19.90 -3.86 0.15
N LEU A 154 -19.22 -4.94 -0.23
CA LEU A 154 -19.07 -5.32 -1.65
C LEU A 154 -20.43 -5.58 -2.32
N SER A 155 -21.40 -6.16 -1.60
CA SER A 155 -22.74 -6.42 -2.13
C SER A 155 -23.54 -5.16 -2.44
N GLU A 156 -23.27 -4.03 -1.77
CA GLU A 156 -23.88 -2.73 -2.07
C GLU A 156 -23.50 -2.24 -3.48
N TYR A 157 -22.35 -2.68 -3.99
CA TYR A 157 -21.85 -2.41 -5.33
C TYR A 157 -22.18 -3.52 -6.33
N GLY A 158 -22.94 -4.54 -5.92
CA GLY A 158 -23.28 -5.70 -6.76
C GLY A 158 -22.18 -6.73 -6.92
N VAL A 159 -21.07 -6.61 -6.19
CA VAL A 159 -19.95 -7.57 -6.25
C VAL A 159 -20.34 -8.86 -5.55
N SER A 160 -20.27 -9.98 -6.28
CA SER A 160 -20.43 -11.31 -5.70
C SER A 160 -19.08 -11.80 -5.15
N PHE A 161 -19.00 -11.98 -3.82
CA PHE A 161 -17.75 -12.41 -3.19
C PHE A 161 -17.52 -13.92 -3.36
N GLU A 162 -16.43 -14.27 -4.02
CA GLU A 162 -16.04 -15.68 -4.24
C GLU A 162 -14.87 -16.06 -3.33
N THR A 163 -15.09 -17.01 -2.41
CA THR A 163 -14.00 -17.55 -1.61
C THR A 163 -13.16 -18.55 -2.41
N GLN A 164 -12.02 -18.11 -2.94
CA GLN A 164 -10.97 -19.03 -3.40
C GLN A 164 -9.96 -19.29 -2.28
N SER A 165 -9.82 -20.57 -1.87
CA SER A 165 -9.12 -20.99 -0.65
C SER A 165 -7.72 -21.57 -0.86
N ALA A 166 -6.96 -21.13 -1.86
CA ALA A 166 -5.70 -21.81 -2.19
C ALA A 166 -4.53 -21.54 -1.21
N HIS A 167 -4.49 -20.37 -0.53
CA HIS A 167 -3.31 -19.96 0.27
C HIS A 167 -3.64 -19.36 1.64
N LYS A 168 -4.58 -19.95 2.38
CA LYS A 168 -4.82 -19.56 3.79
C LYS A 168 -3.61 -19.96 4.64
N THR A 169 -2.70 -19.03 4.90
CA THR A 169 -1.77 -19.19 6.02
C THR A 169 -2.61 -19.17 7.30
N ASN A 170 -2.59 -20.23 8.12
CA ASN A 170 -3.29 -20.28 9.42
C ASN A 170 -2.79 -19.24 10.45
N ALA A 171 -2.02 -18.24 10.04
CA ALA A 171 -1.47 -17.18 10.87
C ALA A 171 -2.53 -16.43 11.70
N SER A 172 -3.76 -16.23 11.22
CA SER A 172 -4.83 -15.61 12.03
C SER A 172 -5.28 -16.46 13.21
N LEU A 173 -5.08 -17.77 13.15
CA LEU A 173 -5.51 -18.71 14.19
C LEU A 173 -4.43 -18.98 15.22
N ILE A 174 -3.14 -18.85 14.85
CA ILE A 174 -2.02 -19.35 15.64
C ILE A 174 -1.08 -18.27 16.14
N TYR A 175 -1.19 -17.01 15.68
CA TYR A 175 -0.21 -15.99 16.04
C TYR A 175 -0.13 -15.77 17.55
N LYS A 176 -1.27 -15.87 18.24
CA LYS A 176 -1.36 -15.71 19.70
C LYS A 176 -0.50 -16.72 20.43
N ASP A 177 -0.38 -17.94 19.93
CA ASP A 177 0.32 -19.03 20.61
C ASP A 177 1.80 -19.11 20.24
N ILE A 178 2.18 -18.53 19.10
CA ILE A 178 3.54 -18.64 18.56
C ILE A 178 4.38 -17.41 18.87
N ILE A 179 3.77 -16.21 18.87
CA ILE A 179 4.50 -14.96 19.07
C ILE A 179 4.87 -14.83 20.54
N THR A 180 6.17 -14.72 20.80
CA THR A 180 6.75 -14.44 22.11
C THR A 180 6.57 -12.98 22.52
N GLU A 181 6.80 -12.66 23.79
CA GLU A 181 6.70 -11.29 24.29
C GLU A 181 7.71 -10.35 23.61
N GLU A 182 8.97 -10.77 23.42
CA GLU A 182 10.00 -9.99 22.70
C GLU A 182 9.59 -9.70 21.25
N GLU A 183 9.06 -10.71 20.55
CA GLU A 183 8.57 -10.53 19.17
C GLU A 183 7.35 -9.60 19.13
N ALA A 184 6.45 -9.69 20.12
CA ALA A 184 5.30 -8.82 20.21
C ALA A 184 5.69 -7.35 20.42
N GLU A 185 6.67 -7.07 21.30
CA GLU A 185 7.21 -5.72 21.49
C GLU A 185 7.79 -5.15 20.19
N LEU A 186 8.58 -5.94 19.46
CA LEU A 186 9.12 -5.52 18.16
C LEU A 186 8.00 -5.21 17.15
N ILE A 187 6.98 -6.05 17.08
CA ILE A 187 5.83 -5.82 16.18
C ILE A 187 5.08 -4.54 16.58
N VAL A 188 4.84 -4.31 17.88
CA VAL A 188 4.20 -3.06 18.35
C VAL A 188 5.04 -1.85 17.95
N ASN A 189 6.36 -1.93 18.04
CA ASN A 189 7.25 -0.83 17.65
C ASN A 189 7.23 -0.59 16.14
N ILE A 190 7.37 -1.64 15.32
CA ILE A 190 7.41 -1.54 13.85
C ILE A 190 6.07 -1.00 13.30
N TYR A 191 4.96 -1.47 13.86
CA TYR A 191 3.61 -1.22 13.34
C TYR A 191 2.77 -0.29 14.23
N SER A 192 3.39 0.54 15.09
CA SER A 192 2.64 1.34 16.09
C SER A 192 1.51 2.18 15.49
N ALA A 193 1.77 2.80 14.34
CA ALA A 193 0.77 3.59 13.62
C ALA A 193 -0.39 2.74 13.08
N ASP A 194 -0.18 1.47 12.70
CA ASP A 194 -1.28 0.59 12.30
C ASP A 194 -2.19 0.25 13.49
N PHE A 195 -1.62 0.04 14.67
CA PHE A 195 -2.40 -0.19 15.90
C PHE A 195 -3.25 1.03 16.24
N GLU A 196 -2.66 2.21 16.18
CA GLU A 196 -3.33 3.49 16.52
C GLU A 196 -4.39 3.89 15.49
N GLU A 197 -4.03 3.91 14.20
CA GLU A 197 -4.92 4.36 13.12
C GLU A 197 -6.12 3.42 12.94
N TYR A 198 -5.92 2.11 13.12
CA TYR A 198 -6.95 1.11 12.84
C TYR A 198 -7.58 0.49 14.10
N GLY A 199 -7.18 0.94 15.28
CA GLY A 199 -7.78 0.56 16.56
C GLY A 199 -7.50 -0.88 16.99
N TYR A 200 -6.42 -1.50 16.50
CA TYR A 200 -6.05 -2.84 16.98
C TYR A 200 -5.44 -2.78 18.38
N SER A 201 -5.67 -3.81 19.19
CA SER A 201 -5.03 -3.97 20.50
C SER A 201 -3.52 -4.21 20.36
N LYS A 202 -2.71 -3.49 21.14
CA LYS A 202 -1.26 -3.73 21.28
C LYS A 202 -0.93 -4.96 22.15
N ASP A 203 -1.92 -5.54 22.83
CA ASP A 203 -1.78 -6.84 23.49
C ASP A 203 -1.99 -7.98 22.48
N VAL A 204 -0.95 -8.80 22.28
CA VAL A 204 -0.95 -9.97 21.37
C VAL A 204 -1.99 -11.01 21.73
N LYS A 205 -2.37 -11.14 23.02
CA LYS A 205 -3.36 -12.11 23.49
C LYS A 205 -4.80 -11.62 23.34
N SER A 206 -5.01 -10.35 23.06
CA SER A 206 -6.34 -9.75 22.97
C SER A 206 -7.20 -10.41 21.87
N ASP A 207 -8.44 -10.74 22.22
CA ASP A 207 -9.50 -11.16 21.30
C ASP A 207 -10.25 -9.98 20.67
N PHE A 208 -9.89 -8.74 21.04
CA PHE A 208 -10.54 -7.56 20.49
C PHE A 208 -10.27 -7.42 19.00
N ILE A 209 -11.34 -7.36 18.22
CA ILE A 209 -11.31 -7.07 16.79
C ILE A 209 -12.02 -5.73 16.60
N PRO A 210 -11.33 -4.69 16.10
CA PRO A 210 -11.97 -3.40 15.86
C PRO A 210 -13.05 -3.53 14.79
N GLU A 211 -14.08 -2.68 14.88
CA GLU A 211 -15.10 -2.56 13.85
C GLU A 211 -14.48 -2.14 12.50
N SER A 212 -15.16 -2.50 11.41
CA SER A 212 -14.86 -1.96 10.07
C SER A 212 -15.22 -0.47 10.03
N ILE A 213 -14.45 0.34 9.32
CA ILE A 213 -14.66 1.80 9.26
C ILE A 213 -15.50 2.13 8.03
N ARG A 214 -16.57 2.90 8.24
CA ARG A 214 -17.30 3.63 7.18
C ARG A 214 -17.19 5.12 7.46
N GLN A 215 -16.80 5.88 6.44
CA GLN A 215 -16.53 7.30 6.58
C GLN A 215 -16.70 8.03 5.25
N THR A 216 -16.76 9.35 5.30
CA THR A 216 -16.67 10.17 4.09
C THR A 216 -15.27 10.02 3.49
N GLN A 217 -15.22 9.72 2.19
CA GLN A 217 -13.98 9.67 1.45
C GLN A 217 -13.33 11.05 1.37
N GLU A 218 -12.02 11.12 1.63
CA GLU A 218 -11.23 12.33 1.46
C GLU A 218 -9.96 12.02 0.65
N THR A 219 -9.61 12.93 -0.27
CA THR A 219 -8.44 12.75 -1.14
C THR A 219 -7.64 14.04 -1.23
N SER A 220 -6.31 13.91 -1.19
CA SER A 220 -5.41 15.05 -1.34
C SER A 220 -5.34 15.54 -2.78
N ILE A 221 -4.79 16.75 -2.97
CA ILE A 221 -4.49 17.26 -4.31
C ILE A 221 -3.55 16.36 -5.10
N TYR A 222 -2.69 15.58 -4.42
CA TYR A 222 -1.77 14.63 -5.05
C TYR A 222 -2.50 13.45 -5.67
N TYR A 223 -3.47 12.89 -4.94
CA TYR A 223 -4.31 11.82 -5.49
C TYR A 223 -5.16 12.33 -6.67
N LYS A 224 -5.74 13.53 -6.55
CA LYS A 224 -6.50 14.16 -7.65
C LYS A 224 -5.64 14.36 -8.88
N ALA A 225 -4.40 14.86 -8.71
CA ALA A 225 -3.46 15.00 -9.81
C ALA A 225 -3.14 13.63 -10.44
N PHE A 226 -2.83 12.61 -9.62
CA PHE A 226 -2.61 11.25 -10.09
C PHE A 226 -3.77 10.74 -10.95
N ALA A 227 -5.00 10.82 -10.46
CA ALA A 227 -6.20 10.39 -11.17
C ALA A 227 -6.40 11.13 -12.51
N ILE A 228 -6.23 12.47 -12.51
CA ILE A 228 -6.31 13.28 -13.73
C ILE A 228 -5.24 12.88 -14.75
N THR A 229 -4.00 12.60 -14.30
CA THR A 229 -2.96 12.17 -15.24
C THR A 229 -3.24 10.83 -15.90
N ASN A 230 -3.97 9.94 -15.22
CA ASN A 230 -4.42 8.66 -15.77
C ASN A 230 -5.62 8.83 -16.70
N LEU A 231 -6.53 9.76 -16.40
CA LEU A 231 -7.68 10.09 -17.26
C LEU A 231 -7.26 10.52 -18.66
N PHE A 232 -6.20 11.35 -18.73
CA PHE A 232 -5.70 11.90 -19.99
C PHE A 232 -4.51 11.13 -20.59
N ASP A 233 -4.10 10.02 -19.97
CA ASP A 233 -2.93 9.21 -20.36
C ASP A 233 -1.66 10.06 -20.63
N LEU A 234 -1.41 11.05 -19.77
CA LEU A 234 -0.34 12.02 -20.02
C LEU A 234 1.04 11.37 -19.87
N SER A 235 1.87 11.53 -20.89
CA SER A 235 3.27 11.14 -20.89
C SER A 235 4.12 12.01 -19.96
N VAL A 236 5.30 11.53 -19.60
CA VAL A 236 6.26 12.28 -18.77
C VAL A 236 6.63 13.62 -19.41
N ASP A 237 6.78 13.65 -20.74
CA ASP A 237 7.15 14.88 -21.46
C ASP A 237 5.99 15.88 -21.53
N GLU A 238 4.75 15.42 -21.67
CA GLU A 238 3.56 16.28 -21.59
C GLU A 238 3.40 16.88 -20.20
N LEU A 239 3.52 16.06 -19.15
CA LEU A 239 3.46 16.53 -17.76
C LEU A 239 4.54 17.60 -17.48
N ARG A 240 5.77 17.36 -17.95
CA ARG A 240 6.86 18.33 -17.81
C ARG A 240 6.56 19.63 -18.56
N SER A 241 6.03 19.53 -19.78
CA SER A 241 5.70 20.69 -20.61
C SER A 241 4.58 21.52 -19.99
N LEU A 242 3.53 20.87 -19.49
CA LEU A 242 2.43 21.52 -18.78
C LEU A 242 2.93 22.19 -17.50
N ALA A 243 3.75 21.51 -16.71
CA ALA A 243 4.35 22.09 -15.50
C ALA A 243 5.12 23.37 -15.81
N ILE A 244 5.99 23.36 -16.83
CA ILE A 244 6.75 24.54 -17.26
C ILE A 244 5.81 25.69 -17.64
N SER A 245 4.72 25.40 -18.36
CA SER A 245 3.74 26.43 -18.77
C SER A 245 3.03 27.11 -17.60
N LYS A 246 2.94 26.44 -16.44
CA LYS A 246 2.27 26.98 -15.24
C LYS A 246 3.22 27.64 -14.25
N GLU A 247 4.53 27.53 -14.45
CA GLU A 247 5.54 27.97 -13.49
C GLU A 247 5.43 29.45 -13.10
N SER A 248 5.07 30.33 -14.04
CA SER A 248 4.96 31.79 -13.81
C SER A 248 3.60 32.25 -13.28
N GLY A 249 2.57 31.40 -13.26
CA GLY A 249 1.20 31.80 -12.91
C GLY A 249 0.52 30.93 -11.85
N ASN A 250 0.98 29.70 -11.64
CA ASN A 250 0.48 28.80 -10.61
C ASN A 250 1.58 27.78 -10.26
N SER A 251 2.45 28.17 -9.32
CA SER A 251 3.60 27.36 -8.88
C SER A 251 3.19 26.03 -8.25
N GLU A 252 2.03 25.97 -7.60
CA GLU A 252 1.49 24.74 -7.01
C GLU A 252 1.03 23.75 -8.08
N ALA A 253 0.25 24.20 -9.06
CA ALA A 253 -0.13 23.36 -10.20
C ALA A 253 1.12 22.89 -10.98
N SER A 254 2.09 23.79 -11.16
CA SER A 254 3.39 23.45 -11.76
C SER A 254 4.12 22.38 -10.94
N PHE A 255 4.17 22.50 -9.62
CA PHE A 255 4.78 21.50 -8.75
C PHE A 255 4.07 20.15 -8.86
N ASN A 256 2.75 20.12 -8.74
CA ASN A 256 1.97 18.88 -8.79
C ASN A 256 2.16 18.14 -10.12
N LEU A 257 2.16 18.84 -11.25
CA LEU A 257 2.43 18.25 -12.56
C LEU A 257 3.87 17.73 -12.68
N MET A 258 4.86 18.49 -12.19
CA MET A 258 6.26 18.04 -12.16
C MET A 258 6.45 16.85 -11.22
N TYR A 259 5.72 16.81 -10.11
CA TYR A 259 5.75 15.72 -9.16
C TYR A 259 5.17 14.45 -9.78
N GLN A 260 4.05 14.53 -10.50
CA GLN A 260 3.55 13.38 -11.27
C GLN A 260 4.55 12.90 -12.33
N ALA A 261 5.23 13.82 -13.03
CA ALA A 261 6.31 13.46 -13.96
C ALA A 261 7.48 12.74 -13.25
N PHE A 262 7.83 13.21 -12.06
CA PHE A 262 8.84 12.61 -11.19
C PHE A 262 8.41 11.22 -10.72
N LEU A 263 7.19 11.03 -10.23
CA LEU A 263 6.68 9.72 -9.83
C LEU A 263 6.69 8.71 -11.00
N LYS A 264 6.42 9.18 -12.23
CA LYS A 264 6.51 8.33 -13.44
C LYS A 264 7.97 8.05 -13.87
N ARG A 265 8.92 8.94 -13.60
CA ARG A 265 10.35 8.79 -13.93
C ARG A 265 11.26 9.48 -12.89
N PRO A 266 11.53 8.82 -11.74
CA PRO A 266 12.21 9.45 -10.59
C PRO A 266 13.72 9.66 -10.79
N HIS A 267 14.31 9.09 -11.83
CA HIS A 267 15.74 9.26 -12.15
C HIS A 267 16.00 10.12 -13.39
N GLY A 268 15.00 10.92 -13.81
CA GLY A 268 15.20 11.88 -14.90
C GLY A 268 16.00 13.10 -14.41
N PRO A 269 17.23 13.36 -14.91
CA PRO A 269 18.09 14.43 -14.37
C PRO A 269 17.44 15.82 -14.46
N LEU A 270 16.68 16.08 -15.52
CA LEU A 270 15.92 17.33 -15.67
C LEU A 270 14.75 17.44 -14.69
N ILE A 271 14.09 16.31 -14.39
CA ILE A 271 12.97 16.26 -13.47
C ILE A 271 13.49 16.48 -12.04
N ASN A 272 14.56 15.80 -11.65
CA ASN A 272 15.19 15.95 -10.33
C ASN A 272 15.68 17.37 -10.10
N LYS A 273 16.33 17.97 -11.10
CA LYS A 273 16.75 19.38 -11.03
C LYS A 273 15.58 20.32 -10.79
N LYS A 274 14.44 20.12 -11.48
CA LYS A 274 13.26 20.98 -11.30
C LYS A 274 12.56 20.71 -9.97
N MET A 275 12.39 19.45 -9.59
CA MET A 275 11.80 19.07 -8.31
C MET A 275 12.60 19.61 -7.12
N SER A 276 13.93 19.48 -7.14
CA SER A 276 14.82 20.09 -6.14
C SER A 276 14.71 21.62 -6.07
N ARG A 277 14.35 22.27 -7.17
CA ARG A 277 14.09 23.71 -7.18
C ARG A 277 12.72 24.03 -6.59
N PHE A 278 11.68 23.29 -6.96
CA PHE A 278 10.33 23.50 -6.41
C PHE A 278 10.29 23.20 -4.90
N SER A 279 10.91 22.12 -4.43
CA SER A 279 10.96 21.79 -3.00
C SER A 279 11.50 22.93 -2.15
N LYS A 280 12.47 23.69 -2.65
CA LYS A 280 13.02 24.86 -1.92
C LYS A 280 12.00 25.99 -1.73
N LEU A 281 10.90 26.00 -2.48
CA LEU A 281 9.86 27.02 -2.40
C LEU A 281 8.81 26.72 -1.32
N ASN A 282 8.63 25.46 -0.93
CA ASN A 282 7.61 25.07 0.04
C ASN A 282 8.08 23.85 0.86
N PRO A 283 8.08 23.94 2.21
CA PRO A 283 8.47 22.83 3.08
C PRO A 283 7.70 21.52 2.85
N GLU A 284 6.41 21.57 2.53
CA GLU A 284 5.61 20.38 2.21
C GLU A 284 6.09 19.72 0.93
N TRP A 285 6.43 20.52 -0.09
CA TRP A 285 6.98 20.01 -1.34
C TRP A 285 8.37 19.43 -1.16
N LYS A 286 9.16 20.03 -0.27
CA LYS A 286 10.45 19.49 0.14
C LYS A 286 10.31 18.15 0.82
N LYS A 287 9.39 18.05 1.77
CA LYS A 287 9.09 16.78 2.44
C LYS A 287 8.76 15.71 1.39
N LEU A 288 7.87 15.99 0.44
CA LEU A 288 7.52 15.04 -0.63
C LEU A 288 8.68 14.68 -1.56
N TYR A 289 9.53 15.65 -1.91
CA TYR A 289 10.66 15.39 -2.81
C TYR A 289 11.79 14.61 -2.12
N ASP A 290 12.11 14.98 -0.88
CA ASP A 290 13.21 14.37 -0.12
C ASP A 290 12.87 12.91 0.22
N ILE A 291 11.62 12.61 0.57
CA ILE A 291 11.18 11.22 0.81
C ILE A 291 11.39 10.32 -0.43
N GLU A 292 11.27 10.87 -1.64
CA GLU A 292 11.41 10.08 -2.85
C GLU A 292 12.85 10.02 -3.41
N ASN A 293 13.80 10.76 -2.80
CA ASN A 293 15.22 10.71 -3.18
C ASN A 293 16.11 10.06 -2.12
N GLU A 294 15.56 9.71 -0.96
CA GLU A 294 16.19 8.85 0.04
C GLU A 294 16.02 7.38 -0.33
#